data_AF-A0A966K2C9-F1
#
_entry.id   AF-A0A966K2C9-F1
#
_cell.length_a   1.000
_cell.length_b   1.000
_cell.length_c   1.000
_cell.angle_alpha   90.00
_cell.angle_beta   90.00
_cell.angle_gamma   90.00
#
_symmetry.space_group_name_H-M   'P 1'
#
loop_
_entity.id
_entity.type
_entity.pdbx_description
1 polymer ?
#
loop_
_entity_poly.entity_id
_entity_poly.type
_entity_poly.pdbx_seq_one_letter_code
_entity_poly.pdbx_strand_id
1 'polypeptide(L)'
;LDASEKSAIESALKELEEAIKGSDKAAIEAKTEVLAKASQKLGEKAYAAEQAKANPGNANPAAEKKANNDAEVVDADFKEVNDKK
;
A
#
# COMPACT_ATOMS: atom_id res chain seq x y z
N LEU A 1 5.00 -4.50 -10.78
CA LEU A 1 4.92 -5.83 -10.13
C LEU A 1 5.61 -6.81 -11.03
N ASP A 2 6.56 -7.58 -10.52
CA ASP A 2 7.25 -8.58 -11.34
C ASP A 2 6.38 -9.84 -11.48
N ALA A 3 6.56 -10.60 -12.55
CA ALA A 3 5.71 -11.77 -12.85
C ALA A 3 5.68 -12.80 -11.70
N SER A 4 6.81 -12.99 -11.02
CA SER A 4 6.93 -13.88 -9.86
C SER A 4 6.10 -13.39 -8.66
N GLU A 5 6.07 -12.08 -8.39
CA GLU A 5 5.25 -11.52 -7.31
C GLU A 5 3.76 -11.65 -7.61
N LYS A 6 3.37 -11.43 -8.87
CA LYS A 6 1.99 -11.62 -9.32
C LYS A 6 1.56 -13.08 -9.13
N SER A 7 2.38 -14.02 -9.56
CA SER A 7 2.12 -15.46 -9.42
C SER A 7 2.01 -15.90 -7.96
N ALA A 8 2.84 -15.34 -7.07
CA ALA A 8 2.77 -15.60 -5.64
C ALA A 8 1.45 -15.11 -5.02
N ILE A 9 0.98 -13.91 -5.40
CA ILE A 9 -0.31 -13.36 -4.95
C ILE A 9 -1.48 -14.22 -5.44
N GLU A 10 -1.47 -14.60 -6.71
CA GLU A 10 -2.52 -15.46 -7.29
C GLU A 10 -2.58 -16.84 -6.62
N SER A 11 -1.42 -17.39 -6.25
CA SER A 11 -1.35 -18.65 -5.50
C SER A 11 -1.88 -18.50 -4.08
N ALA A 12 -1.47 -17.45 -3.36
CA ALA A 12 -1.96 -17.16 -2.02
C ALA A 12 -3.48 -16.92 -1.99
N LEU A 13 -4.04 -16.27 -3.01
CA LEU A 13 -5.47 -16.10 -3.19
C LEU A 13 -6.20 -17.44 -3.33
N LYS A 14 -5.75 -18.31 -4.25
CA LYS A 14 -6.35 -19.64 -4.44
C LYS A 14 -6.28 -20.48 -3.18
N GLU A 15 -5.12 -20.47 -2.52
CA GLU A 15 -4.92 -21.21 -1.29
C GLU A 15 -5.84 -20.72 -0.17
N LEU A 16 -6.04 -19.41 -0.03
CA LEU A 16 -6.99 -18.85 0.93
C LEU A 16 -8.43 -19.24 0.56
N GLU A 17 -8.78 -19.17 -0.73
CA GLU A 17 -10.09 -19.54 -1.26
C GLU A 17 -10.43 -21.02 -1.03
N GLU A 18 -9.43 -21.90 -1.04
CA GLU A 18 -9.58 -23.29 -0.63
C GLU A 18 -9.70 -23.44 0.89
N ALA A 19 -8.89 -22.70 1.67
CA ALA A 19 -8.93 -22.79 3.12
C ALA A 19 -10.26 -22.32 3.72
N ILE A 20 -10.87 -21.26 3.16
CA ILE A 20 -12.18 -20.76 3.62
C ILE A 20 -13.34 -21.73 3.35
N LYS A 21 -13.16 -22.72 2.44
CA LYS A 21 -14.13 -23.79 2.22
C LYS A 21 -14.04 -24.87 3.31
N GLY A 22 -12.93 -24.93 4.02
CA GLY A 22 -12.73 -25.79 5.18
C GLY A 22 -13.13 -25.12 6.48
N SER A 23 -12.65 -25.67 7.60
CA SER A 23 -12.96 -25.16 8.95
C SER A 23 -11.70 -24.92 9.79
N ASP A 24 -10.52 -24.98 9.18
CA ASP A 24 -9.25 -24.74 9.86
C ASP A 24 -9.00 -23.23 9.98
N LYS A 25 -9.39 -22.69 11.14
CA LYS A 25 -9.22 -21.27 11.47
C LYS A 25 -7.75 -20.85 11.41
N ALA A 26 -6.83 -21.69 11.86
CA ALA A 26 -5.40 -21.37 11.85
C ALA A 26 -4.86 -21.29 10.42
N ALA A 27 -5.28 -22.20 9.54
CA ALA A 27 -4.93 -22.14 8.12
C ALA A 27 -5.51 -20.90 7.43
N ILE A 28 -6.77 -20.53 7.71
CA ILE A 28 -7.40 -19.34 7.16
C ILE A 28 -6.67 -18.07 7.62
N GLU A 29 -6.34 -17.96 8.91
CA GLU A 29 -5.62 -16.82 9.48
C GLU A 29 -4.23 -16.68 8.87
N ALA A 30 -3.46 -17.77 8.80
CA ALA A 30 -2.12 -17.76 8.20
C ALA A 30 -2.15 -17.31 6.72
N LYS A 31 -3.08 -17.85 5.92
CA LYS A 31 -3.21 -17.48 4.50
C LYS A 31 -3.74 -16.05 4.32
N THR A 32 -4.59 -15.58 5.22
CA THR A 32 -5.06 -14.18 5.23
C THR A 32 -3.92 -13.22 5.52
N GLU A 33 -3.03 -13.53 6.47
CA GLU A 33 -1.84 -12.72 6.72
C GLU A 33 -0.89 -12.66 5.52
N VAL A 34 -0.67 -13.79 4.86
CA VAL A 34 0.17 -13.85 3.66
C VAL A 34 -0.40 -12.96 2.56
N LEU A 35 -1.71 -13.04 2.31
CA LEU A 35 -2.39 -12.20 1.34
C LEU A 35 -2.35 -10.70 1.72
N ALA A 36 -2.53 -10.39 3.00
CA ALA A 36 -2.47 -9.01 3.50
C ALA A 36 -1.08 -8.38 3.30
N LYS A 37 -0.01 -9.10 3.64
CA LYS A 37 1.37 -8.66 3.41
C LYS A 37 1.66 -8.44 1.92
N ALA A 38 1.18 -9.34 1.07
CA ALA A 38 1.35 -9.19 -0.37
C ALA A 38 0.55 -8.01 -0.94
N SER A 39 -0.63 -7.74 -0.39
CA SER A 39 -1.48 -6.59 -0.75
C SER A 39 -0.87 -5.26 -0.32
N GLN A 40 -0.25 -5.18 0.86
CA GLN A 40 0.50 -3.98 1.28
C GLN A 40 1.63 -3.67 0.30
N LYS A 41 2.44 -4.67 -0.03
CA LYS A 41 3.56 -4.52 -0.98
C LYS A 41 3.07 -4.09 -2.38
N LEU A 42 1.92 -4.61 -2.81
CA LEU A 42 1.26 -4.20 -4.05
C LEU A 42 0.83 -2.73 -3.98
N GLY A 43 0.25 -2.28 -2.87
CA GLY A 43 -0.15 -0.89 -2.64
C GLY A 43 1.04 0.07 -2.68
N GLU A 44 2.15 -0.28 -2.03
CA GLU A 44 3.39 0.51 -2.09
C GLU A 44 3.92 0.62 -3.52
N LYS A 45 3.93 -0.49 -4.27
CA LYS A 45 4.35 -0.49 -5.68
C LYS A 45 3.39 0.27 -6.58
N ALA A 46 2.09 0.23 -6.32
CA ALA A 46 1.09 0.99 -7.07
C ALA A 46 1.27 2.49 -6.82
N TYR A 47 1.46 2.90 -5.56
CA TYR A 47 1.70 4.28 -5.19
C TYR A 47 3.03 4.81 -5.78
N ALA A 48 4.10 4.01 -5.74
CA ALA A 48 5.37 4.35 -6.39
C ALA A 48 5.22 4.48 -7.92
N ALA A 49 4.46 3.58 -8.55
CA ALA A 49 4.18 3.64 -9.98
C ALA A 49 3.31 4.86 -10.34
N GLU A 50 2.39 5.25 -9.48
CA GLU A 50 1.53 6.43 -9.66
C GLU A 50 2.32 7.73 -9.48
N GLN A 51 3.19 7.82 -8.47
CA GLN A 51 4.14 8.94 -8.32
C GLN A 51 5.08 9.07 -9.53
N ALA A 52 5.61 7.95 -10.04
CA ALA A 52 6.46 7.95 -11.23
C ALA A 52 5.71 8.41 -12.49
N LYS A 53 4.39 8.16 -12.57
CA LYS A 53 3.52 8.66 -13.65
C LYS A 53 3.12 10.12 -13.47
N ALA A 54 2.89 10.57 -12.24
CA ALA A 54 2.50 11.94 -11.92
C ALA A 54 3.67 12.93 -12.10
N ASN A 55 4.92 12.48 -11.98
CA ASN A 55 6.09 13.30 -12.24
C ASN A 55 7.20 12.51 -12.98
N PRO A 56 7.14 12.41 -14.32
CA PRO A 56 8.02 11.54 -15.12
C PRO A 56 9.51 11.94 -15.10
N GLY A 57 9.90 13.03 -14.42
CA GLY A 57 11.28 13.49 -14.27
C GLY A 57 11.99 13.06 -12.97
N ASN A 58 11.29 12.45 -12.01
CA ASN A 58 11.84 12.21 -10.66
C ASN A 58 12.19 10.75 -10.34
N ALA A 59 12.34 9.91 -11.38
CA ALA A 59 12.80 8.54 -11.25
C ALA A 59 14.30 8.49 -10.94
N ASN A 60 14.71 8.92 -9.74
CA ASN A 60 16.04 8.68 -9.20
C ASN A 60 15.90 8.18 -7.76
N PRO A 61 16.46 7.00 -7.39
CA PRO A 61 16.41 6.48 -6.01
C PRO A 61 17.23 7.28 -5.00
N ALA A 62 17.83 8.41 -5.40
CA ALA A 62 18.78 9.18 -4.61
C ALA A 62 18.22 10.51 -4.05
N ALA A 63 16.90 10.71 -4.05
CA ALA A 63 16.29 11.94 -3.54
C ALA A 63 15.96 11.91 -2.03
N GLU A 64 16.46 10.92 -1.28
CA GLU A 64 16.55 11.00 0.19
C GLU A 64 17.68 11.96 0.63
N LYS A 65 17.62 13.24 0.23
CA LYS A 65 18.34 14.37 0.87
C LYS A 65 18.07 15.68 0.13
N LYS A 66 16.85 16.21 0.29
CA LYS A 66 16.58 17.65 0.38
C LYS A 66 15.10 17.84 0.71
N ALA A 67 14.76 17.52 1.96
CA ALA A 67 13.84 18.39 2.66
C ALA A 67 14.46 19.79 2.64
N ASN A 68 13.88 20.70 1.87
CA ASN A 68 13.60 22.06 2.31
C ASN A 68 12.98 22.86 1.17
N ASN A 69 11.80 23.40 1.51
CA ASN A 69 11.13 24.55 0.91
C ASN A 69 10.49 24.33 -0.46
N ASP A 70 9.24 23.88 -0.43
CA ASP A 70 8.08 24.64 -0.94
C ASP A 70 6.93 23.71 -1.35
N ALA A 71 6.37 23.00 -0.36
CA ALA A 71 5.04 22.39 -0.43
C ALA A 71 4.32 22.63 0.91
N GLU A 72 4.18 23.91 1.23
CA GLU A 72 3.33 24.47 2.26
C GLU A 72 1.86 24.38 1.80
N VAL A 73 1.27 23.18 1.74
CA VAL A 73 -0.20 22.99 1.77
C VAL A 73 -0.53 21.63 2.38
N VAL A 74 -0.29 21.49 3.67
CA VAL A 74 -1.04 20.54 4.51
C VAL A 74 -1.58 21.35 5.68
N ASP A 75 -2.43 22.33 5.36
CA ASP A 75 -3.21 23.08 6.35
C ASP A 75 -4.45 22.25 6.76
N ALA A 76 -4.19 21.01 7.18
CA ALA A 76 -5.17 20.14 7.83
C ALA A 76 -4.98 20.16 9.35
N ASP A 77 -4.39 21.24 9.86
CA ASP A 77 -4.48 21.59 11.26
C ASP A 77 -5.88 22.17 11.53
N PHE A 78 -6.64 21.37 12.25
CA PHE A 78 -7.29 21.85 13.46
C PHE A 78 -8.49 22.82 13.30
N LYS A 79 -9.66 22.20 13.06
CA LYS A 79 -10.78 22.31 14.01
C LYS A 79 -11.25 23.76 14.29
N GLU A 80 -11.86 24.42 13.31
CA GLU A 80 -12.76 25.56 13.61
C GLU A 80 -14.12 25.03 14.10
N VAL A 81 -14.08 24.43 15.29
CA VAL A 81 -15.27 24.24 16.13
C VAL A 81 -15.10 25.22 17.28
N ASN A 82 -15.58 26.45 17.08
CA ASN A 82 -16.01 27.31 18.17
C ASN A 82 -17.08 28.28 17.65
N ASP A 83 -18.30 27.77 17.61
CA ASP A 83 -19.47 28.50 18.09
C ASP A 83 -19.08 29.36 19.31
N LYS A 84 -19.19 30.68 19.18
CA LYS A 84 -19.53 31.64 20.25
C LYS A 84 -19.35 33.09 19.76
N LYS A 85 -20.43 33.68 19.24
CA LYS A 85 -21.16 34.84 19.82
C LYS A 85 -22.00 35.55 18.76
#